data_AF-A0A812P6L5-F1
#
_entry.id   AF-A0A812P6L5-F1
#
_cell.length_a   1.000
_cell.length_b   1.000
_cell.length_c   1.000
_cell.angle_alpha   90.00
_cell.angle_beta   90.00
_cell.angle_gamma   90.00
#
_symmetry.space_group_name_H-M   'P 1'
#
loop_
_entity.id
_entity.type
_entity.pdbx_description
1 polymer ?
#
loop_
_entity_poly.entity_id
_entity_poly.type
_entity_poly.pdbx_seq_one_letter_code
_entity_poly.pdbx_strand_id
1 'polypeptide(L)'
;MRGGLAWAEVERSLAEIHWIWVVMFGLYFCLVYFALMNVVTAVFCSSAVERANQDQEAAIQDELLKESQYTENLKNLFSTLDSNQDGKISIVEFEDKFADPRIEALFSSMGIDEDKAWKIFEILDLDSTGDISPQEFVSQGLRLKGNALRIDVERTYAAIKRQTFMMEEGRSAHP
;
A
#
# COMPACT_ATOMS: atom_id res chain seq x y z
N MET A 1 -16.25 -33.18 42.82
CA MET A 1 -15.53 -31.96 43.23
C MET A 1 -16.50 -30.79 43.23
N ARG A 2 -17.33 -30.67 44.28
CA ARG A 2 -18.18 -29.49 44.55
C ARG A 2 -17.83 -29.06 45.98
N GLY A 3 -16.64 -28.49 46.11
CA GLY A 3 -16.02 -28.12 47.39
C GLY A 3 -16.00 -26.61 47.62
N GLY A 4 -17.00 -25.89 47.10
CA GLY A 4 -17.21 -24.49 47.45
C GLY A 4 -18.39 -24.40 48.41
N LEU A 5 -18.17 -23.86 49.61
CA LEU A 5 -19.26 -23.34 50.43
C LEU A 5 -20.08 -22.40 49.54
N ALA A 6 -21.41 -22.55 49.54
CA ALA A 6 -22.25 -21.66 48.76
C ALA A 6 -21.98 -20.23 49.25
N TRP A 7 -21.63 -19.30 48.35
CA TRP A 7 -21.32 -17.92 48.74
C TRP A 7 -22.41 -17.27 49.58
N ALA A 8 -23.67 -17.68 49.36
CA ALA A 8 -24.83 -17.30 50.15
C ALA A 8 -24.78 -17.76 51.63
N GLU A 9 -24.13 -18.88 51.93
CA GLU A 9 -23.96 -19.38 53.30
C GLU A 9 -22.90 -18.57 54.07
N VAL A 10 -21.83 -18.17 53.37
CA VAL A 10 -20.82 -17.25 53.90
C VAL A 10 -21.43 -15.85 54.11
N GLU A 11 -22.18 -15.35 53.14
CA GLU A 11 -22.88 -14.06 53.22
C GLU A 11 -23.87 -14.02 54.39
N ARG A 12 -24.68 -15.08 54.55
CA ARG A 12 -25.65 -15.20 55.65
C ARG A 12 -24.97 -15.21 57.01
N SER A 13 -23.87 -15.96 57.14
CA SER A 13 -23.08 -16.01 58.38
C SER A 13 -22.43 -14.66 58.71
N LEU A 14 -21.99 -13.90 57.70
CA LEU A 14 -21.46 -12.54 57.86
C LEU A 14 -22.56 -11.52 58.24
N ALA A 15 -23.78 -11.70 57.70
CA ALA A 15 -24.92 -10.84 57.98
C ALA A 15 -25.39 -10.94 59.45
N GLU A 16 -25.27 -12.12 60.06
CA GLU A 16 -25.61 -12.35 61.47
C GLU A 16 -24.68 -11.60 62.44
N ILE A 17 -23.45 -11.26 62.02
CA ILE A 17 -22.50 -10.50 62.83
C ILE A 17 -22.76 -8.99 62.68
N HIS A 18 -22.62 -8.46 61.47
CA HIS A 18 -22.87 -7.04 61.18
C HIS A 18 -22.94 -6.80 59.65
N TRP A 19 -23.91 -6.01 59.20
CA TRP A 19 -24.14 -5.71 57.78
C TRP A 19 -22.92 -5.13 57.05
N ILE A 20 -22.01 -4.46 57.76
CA ILE A 20 -20.78 -3.90 57.18
C ILE A 20 -19.87 -4.97 56.55
N TRP A 21 -19.84 -6.18 57.12
CA TRP A 21 -19.01 -7.28 56.60
C TRP A 21 -19.55 -7.80 55.27
N VAL A 22 -20.87 -7.83 55.11
CA VAL A 22 -21.53 -8.17 53.84
C VAL A 22 -21.18 -7.15 52.76
N VAL A 23 -21.22 -5.86 53.10
CA VAL A 23 -20.84 -4.78 52.16
C VAL A 23 -19.37 -4.85 51.78
N MET A 24 -18.46 -5.09 52.73
CA MET A 24 -17.03 -5.24 52.44
C MET A 24 -16.73 -6.47 51.59
N PHE A 25 -17.43 -7.58 51.85
CA PHE A 25 -17.34 -8.78 51.04
C PHE A 25 -17.83 -8.54 49.61
N GLY A 26 -19.00 -7.90 49.44
CA GLY A 26 -19.51 -7.51 48.13
C GLY A 26 -18.56 -6.57 47.38
N LEU A 27 -17.99 -5.57 48.07
CA LEU A 27 -17.02 -4.65 47.47
C LEU A 27 -15.76 -5.39 46.98
N TYR A 28 -15.27 -6.36 47.74
CA TYR A 28 -14.14 -7.20 47.33
C TYR A 28 -14.43 -7.92 46.00
N PHE A 29 -15.59 -8.56 45.86
CA PHE A 29 -15.97 -9.21 44.60
C PHE A 29 -16.12 -8.23 43.45
N CYS A 30 -16.75 -7.07 43.69
CA CYS A 30 -16.87 -6.03 42.68
C CYS A 30 -15.51 -5.56 42.18
N LEU A 31 -14.55 -5.32 43.10
CA LEU A 31 -13.20 -4.90 42.75
C LEU A 31 -12.43 -5.99 42.00
N VAL A 32 -12.50 -7.25 42.46
CA VAL A 32 -11.83 -8.38 41.80
C VAL A 32 -12.42 -8.62 40.40
N TYR A 33 -13.74 -8.59 40.26
CA TYR A 33 -14.41 -8.76 38.98
C TYR A 33 -14.11 -7.61 38.02
N PHE A 34 -14.13 -6.37 38.51
CA PHE A 34 -13.74 -5.20 37.72
C PHE A 34 -12.30 -5.29 37.26
N ALA A 35 -11.37 -5.68 38.15
CA ALA A 35 -9.97 -5.89 37.80
C ALA A 35 -9.82 -7.00 36.74
N LEU A 36 -10.51 -8.14 36.91
CA LEU A 36 -10.50 -9.23 35.94
C LEU A 36 -11.02 -8.78 34.57
N MET A 37 -12.14 -8.07 34.53
CA MET A 37 -12.73 -7.55 33.30
C MET A 37 -11.80 -6.58 32.59
N ASN A 38 -11.09 -5.71 33.32
CA ASN A 38 -10.10 -4.81 32.74
C ASN A 38 -8.91 -5.59 32.15
N VAL A 39 -8.41 -6.61 32.84
CA VAL A 39 -7.33 -7.47 32.32
C VAL A 39 -7.76 -8.18 31.04
N VAL A 40 -8.94 -8.77 31.05
CA VAL A 40 -9.49 -9.47 29.87
C VAL A 40 -9.68 -8.49 28.71
N THR A 41 -10.25 -7.31 28.96
CA THR A 41 -10.43 -6.26 27.96
C THR A 41 -9.09 -5.79 27.40
N ALA A 42 -8.07 -5.61 28.24
CA ALA A 42 -6.73 -5.23 27.81
C ALA A 42 -6.10 -6.28 26.87
N VAL A 43 -6.25 -7.57 27.19
CA VAL A 43 -5.75 -8.67 26.33
C VAL A 43 -6.49 -8.70 24.99
N PHE A 44 -7.81 -8.56 24.99
CA PHE A 44 -8.59 -8.51 23.75
C PHE A 44 -8.25 -7.30 22.89
N CYS A 45 -8.13 -6.12 23.50
CA CYS A 45 -7.74 -4.89 22.80
C CYS A 45 -6.35 -5.03 22.18
N SER A 46 -5.37 -5.52 22.97
CA SER A 46 -4.01 -5.78 22.48
C SER A 46 -4.00 -6.77 21.30
N SER A 47 -4.77 -7.86 21.40
CA SER A 47 -4.89 -8.85 20.33
C SER A 47 -5.56 -8.29 19.07
N ALA A 48 -6.54 -7.39 19.21
CA ALA A 48 -7.19 -6.74 18.08
C ALA A 48 -6.24 -5.77 17.36
N VAL A 49 -5.47 -4.99 18.12
CA VAL A 49 -4.45 -4.07 17.57
C VAL A 49 -3.34 -4.85 16.86
N GLU A 50 -2.83 -5.92 17.46
CA GLU A 50 -1.79 -6.76 16.85
C GLU A 50 -2.23 -7.34 15.51
N ARG A 51 -3.47 -7.86 15.42
CA ARG A 51 -4.03 -8.37 14.17
C ARG A 51 -4.16 -7.29 13.11
N ALA A 52 -4.63 -6.10 13.49
CA ALA A 52 -4.72 -4.97 12.56
C ALA A 52 -3.34 -4.58 11.99
N ASN A 53 -2.30 -4.59 12.84
CA ASN A 53 -0.93 -4.33 12.40
C ASN A 53 -0.40 -5.43 11.48
N GLN A 54 -0.67 -6.70 11.79
CA GLN A 54 -0.27 -7.84 10.94
C GLN A 54 -0.92 -7.80 9.57
N ASP A 55 -2.22 -7.48 9.50
CA ASP A 55 -2.93 -7.34 8.23
C ASP A 55 -2.34 -6.20 7.39
N GLN A 56 -2.00 -5.07 8.03
CA GLN A 56 -1.33 -3.95 7.36
C GLN A 56 0.05 -4.34 6.83
N GLU A 57 0.87 -5.01 7.64
CA GLU A 57 2.22 -5.44 7.24
C GLU A 57 2.17 -6.48 6.11
N ALA A 58 1.21 -7.42 6.17
CA ALA A 58 0.99 -8.39 5.10
C ALA A 58 0.58 -7.71 3.78
N ALA A 59 -0.27 -6.69 3.84
CA ALA A 59 -0.65 -5.91 2.67
C ALA A 59 0.53 -5.14 2.07
N ILE A 60 1.41 -4.57 2.90
CA ILE A 60 2.64 -3.90 2.45
C ILE A 60 3.58 -4.89 1.77
N GLN A 61 3.78 -6.08 2.37
CA GLN A 61 4.63 -7.13 1.79
C GLN A 61 4.10 -7.63 0.45
N ASP A 62 2.79 -7.82 0.31
CA ASP A 62 2.15 -8.21 -0.95
C ASP A 62 2.37 -7.15 -2.05
N GLU A 63 2.28 -5.85 -1.72
CA GLU A 63 2.55 -4.78 -2.67
C GLU A 63 4.03 -4.74 -3.10
N LEU A 64 4.97 -4.89 -2.15
CA LEU A 64 6.41 -4.95 -2.45
C LEU A 64 6.77 -6.16 -3.33
N LEU A 65 6.14 -7.31 -3.07
CA LEU A 65 6.31 -8.52 -3.90
C LEU A 65 5.81 -8.27 -5.33
N LYS A 66 4.64 -7.66 -5.50
CA LYS A 66 4.11 -7.28 -6.82
C LYS A 66 5.01 -6.30 -7.55
N GLU A 67 5.57 -5.31 -6.86
CA GLU A 67 6.52 -4.36 -7.45
C GLU A 67 7.81 -5.04 -7.90
N SER A 68 8.36 -5.95 -7.09
CA SER A 68 9.57 -6.69 -7.43
C SER A 68 9.37 -7.63 -8.64
N GLN A 69 8.26 -8.37 -8.68
CA GLN A 69 7.90 -9.23 -9.81
C GLN A 69 7.70 -8.42 -11.08
N TYR A 70 7.07 -7.25 -10.98
CA TYR A 70 6.90 -6.34 -12.12
C TYR A 70 8.24 -5.83 -12.65
N THR A 71 9.16 -5.45 -11.76
CA THR A 71 10.51 -5.02 -12.12
C THR A 71 11.30 -6.15 -12.79
N GLU A 72 11.15 -7.39 -12.33
CA GLU A 72 11.77 -8.56 -12.95
C GLU A 72 11.22 -8.82 -14.35
N ASN A 73 9.89 -8.72 -14.52
CA ASN A 73 9.26 -8.86 -15.84
C ASN A 73 9.74 -7.78 -16.83
N LEU A 74 9.91 -6.53 -16.38
CA LEU A 74 10.47 -5.46 -17.21
C LEU A 74 11.91 -5.75 -17.64
N LYS A 75 12.75 -6.29 -16.74
CA LYS A 75 14.12 -6.68 -17.07
C LYS A 75 14.17 -7.82 -18.08
N ASN A 76 13.28 -8.80 -17.95
CA ASN A 76 13.16 -9.92 -18.89
C ASN A 76 12.66 -9.46 -20.27
N LEU A 77 11.78 -8.46 -20.30
CA LEU A 77 11.34 -7.88 -21.56
C LEU A 77 12.44 -7.03 -22.19
N PHE A 78 13.20 -6.26 -21.40
CA PHE A 78 14.36 -5.51 -21.90
C PHE A 78 15.36 -6.44 -22.61
N SER A 79 15.71 -7.56 -21.99
CA SER A 79 16.64 -8.53 -22.60
C SER A 79 16.07 -9.24 -23.83
N THR A 80 14.75 -9.23 -24.02
CA THR A 80 14.08 -9.76 -25.21
C THR A 80 14.07 -8.74 -26.36
N LEU A 81 14.01 -7.44 -26.02
CA LEU A 81 14.05 -6.34 -26.98
C LEU A 81 15.47 -6.04 -27.48
N ASP A 82 16.45 -6.04 -26.57
CA ASP A 82 17.88 -5.85 -26.85
C ASP A 82 18.45 -7.06 -27.62
N SER A 83 18.27 -7.04 -28.93
CA SER A 83 18.64 -8.14 -29.82
C SER A 83 20.12 -8.17 -30.13
N ASN A 84 20.78 -7.01 -30.12
CA ASN A 84 22.20 -6.86 -30.40
C ASN A 84 23.07 -6.98 -29.13
N GLN A 85 22.47 -7.00 -27.93
CA GLN A 85 23.12 -7.05 -26.62
C GLN A 85 24.08 -5.88 -26.36
N ASP A 86 23.79 -4.72 -26.93
CA ASP A 86 24.56 -3.49 -26.70
C ASP A 86 24.20 -2.80 -25.39
N GLY A 87 23.19 -3.33 -24.68
CA GLY A 87 22.71 -2.81 -23.41
C GLY A 87 21.77 -1.61 -23.56
N LYS A 88 21.24 -1.37 -24.75
CA LYS A 88 20.25 -0.35 -25.07
C LYS A 88 19.18 -0.93 -26.00
N ILE A 89 18.08 -0.20 -26.18
CA ILE A 89 17.06 -0.55 -27.17
C ILE A 89 16.94 0.61 -28.14
N SER A 90 17.38 0.40 -29.38
CA SER A 90 17.20 1.38 -30.45
C SER A 90 15.75 1.38 -30.97
N ILE A 91 15.32 2.48 -31.59
CA ILE A 91 13.99 2.56 -32.21
C ILE A 91 13.75 1.44 -33.24
N VAL A 92 14.79 1.04 -33.97
CA VAL A 92 14.70 0.00 -35.00
C VAL A 92 14.43 -1.36 -34.38
N GLU A 93 15.13 -1.69 -33.29
CA GLU A 93 14.89 -2.95 -32.55
C GLU A 93 13.53 -2.94 -31.87
N PHE A 94 13.11 -1.78 -31.36
CA PHE A 94 11.80 -1.62 -30.78
C PHE A 94 10.69 -1.87 -31.81
N GLU A 95 10.74 -1.23 -32.98
CA GLU A 95 9.75 -1.42 -34.05
C GLU A 95 9.73 -2.85 -34.59
N ASP A 96 10.90 -3.47 -34.80
CA ASP A 96 11.01 -4.84 -35.30
C ASP A 96 10.37 -5.85 -34.32
N LYS A 97 10.56 -5.63 -33.01
CA LYS A 97 9.99 -6.48 -31.96
C LYS A 97 8.54 -6.16 -31.65
N PHE A 98 8.11 -4.91 -31.79
CA PHE A 98 6.71 -4.52 -31.59
C PHE A 98 5.78 -5.14 -32.65
N ALA A 99 6.33 -5.58 -33.79
CA ALA A 99 5.60 -6.36 -34.79
C ALA A 99 5.36 -7.82 -34.35
N ASP A 100 6.02 -8.32 -33.30
CA ASP A 100 5.76 -9.65 -32.74
C ASP A 100 4.51 -9.60 -31.82
N PRO A 101 3.44 -10.36 -32.12
CA PRO A 101 2.24 -10.43 -31.30
C PRO A 101 2.50 -10.83 -29.84
N ARG A 102 3.62 -11.51 -29.56
CA ARG A 102 4.03 -11.88 -28.20
C ARG A 102 4.49 -10.68 -27.39
N ILE A 103 5.20 -9.75 -28.02
CA ILE A 103 5.69 -8.53 -27.39
C ILE A 103 4.52 -7.58 -27.16
N GLU A 104 3.64 -7.43 -28.15
CA GLU A 104 2.37 -6.70 -28.04
C GLU A 104 1.54 -7.23 -26.86
N ALA A 105 1.32 -8.55 -26.79
CA ALA A 105 0.61 -9.17 -25.66
C ALA A 105 1.31 -8.96 -24.31
N LEU A 106 2.65 -8.88 -24.28
CA LEU A 106 3.41 -8.60 -23.07
C LEU A 106 3.20 -7.15 -22.62
N PHE A 107 3.24 -6.18 -23.54
CA PHE A 107 2.92 -4.78 -23.26
C PHE A 107 1.48 -4.59 -22.78
N SER A 108 0.50 -5.23 -23.43
CA SER A 108 -0.90 -5.24 -22.96
C SER A 108 -1.05 -5.91 -21.59
N SER A 109 -0.29 -6.97 -21.30
CA SER A 109 -0.30 -7.61 -19.96
C SER A 109 0.24 -6.69 -18.85
N MET A 110 1.08 -5.72 -19.21
CA MET A 110 1.59 -4.68 -18.32
C MET A 110 0.66 -3.45 -18.23
N GLY A 111 -0.47 -3.46 -18.94
CA GLY A 111 -1.46 -2.37 -18.97
C GLY A 111 -1.05 -1.19 -19.85
N ILE A 112 -0.16 -1.43 -20.83
CA ILE A 112 0.29 -0.44 -21.81
C ILE A 112 -0.50 -0.70 -23.10
N ASP A 113 -1.66 -0.03 -23.22
CA ASP A 113 -2.53 -0.09 -24.39
C ASP A 113 -2.32 1.18 -25.23
N GLU A 114 -1.29 1.20 -26.07
CA GLU A 114 -1.14 2.25 -27.09
C GLU A 114 -0.99 1.64 -28.49
N ASP A 115 -1.83 2.11 -29.41
CA ASP A 115 -1.89 1.63 -30.81
C ASP A 115 -0.62 1.93 -31.63
N LYS A 116 0.42 2.57 -31.06
CA LYS A 116 1.60 3.03 -31.79
C LYS A 116 2.89 2.85 -30.99
N ALA A 117 3.74 1.93 -31.45
CA ALA A 117 5.09 1.68 -30.93
C ALA A 117 5.90 2.97 -30.74
N TRP A 118 5.83 3.89 -31.69
CA TRP A 118 6.52 5.19 -31.63
C TRP A 118 6.19 6.01 -30.37
N LYS A 119 4.92 6.05 -29.96
CA LYS A 119 4.52 6.84 -28.79
C LYS A 119 5.04 6.24 -27.50
N ILE A 120 4.99 4.90 -27.39
CA ILE A 120 5.57 4.18 -26.25
C ILE A 120 7.07 4.44 -26.19
N PHE A 121 7.76 4.38 -27.33
CA PHE A 121 9.18 4.68 -27.41
C PHE A 121 9.50 6.10 -26.93
N GLU A 122 8.74 7.10 -27.39
CA GLU A 122 8.90 8.51 -26.97
C GLU A 122 8.64 8.72 -25.46
N ILE A 123 7.75 7.93 -24.85
CA ILE A 123 7.51 7.99 -23.41
C ILE A 123 8.64 7.31 -22.61
N LEU A 124 9.24 6.25 -23.17
CA LEU A 124 10.33 5.51 -22.55
C LEU A 124 11.68 6.26 -22.67
N ASP A 125 11.93 6.93 -23.79
CA ASP A 125 13.12 7.74 -24.08
C ASP A 125 13.03 9.11 -23.41
N LEU A 126 13.34 9.16 -22.11
CA LEU A 126 13.22 10.37 -21.30
C LEU A 126 14.22 11.46 -21.72
N ASP A 127 15.43 11.06 -22.12
CA ASP A 127 16.51 11.99 -22.49
C ASP A 127 16.54 12.33 -23.99
N SER A 128 15.64 11.72 -24.77
CA SER A 128 15.52 11.91 -26.23
C SER A 128 16.83 11.59 -26.96
N THR A 129 17.59 10.62 -26.46
CA THR A 129 18.82 10.16 -27.11
C THR A 129 18.57 9.29 -28.33
N GLY A 130 17.35 8.76 -28.50
CA GLY A 130 16.98 7.83 -29.56
C GLY A 130 17.30 6.37 -29.24
N ASP A 131 17.78 6.10 -28.03
CA ASP A 131 18.03 4.76 -27.49
C ASP A 131 17.49 4.67 -26.06
N ILE A 132 16.82 3.57 -25.70
CA ILE A 132 16.32 3.39 -24.32
C ILE A 132 17.35 2.62 -23.50
N SER A 133 17.85 3.24 -22.42
CA SER A 133 18.72 2.56 -21.47
C SER A 133 17.95 1.62 -20.53
N PRO A 134 18.62 0.64 -19.87
CA PRO A 134 17.96 -0.26 -18.92
C PRO A 134 17.29 0.48 -17.75
N GLN A 135 17.91 1.59 -17.32
CA GLN A 135 17.40 2.42 -16.23
C GLN A 135 16.15 3.18 -16.66
N GLU A 136 16.12 3.71 -17.88
CA GLU A 136 14.94 4.37 -18.46
C GLU A 136 13.81 3.38 -18.66
N PHE A 137 14.11 2.20 -19.21
CA PHE A 137 13.12 1.17 -19.44
C PHE A 137 12.40 0.73 -18.15
N VAL A 138 13.17 0.48 -17.08
CA VAL A 138 12.60 0.10 -15.78
C VAL A 138 11.85 1.27 -15.14
N SER A 139 12.45 2.47 -15.12
CA SER A 139 11.85 3.63 -14.44
C SER A 139 10.60 4.15 -15.14
N GLN A 140 10.60 4.26 -16.47
CA GLN A 140 9.42 4.66 -17.23
C GLN A 140 8.41 3.51 -17.34
N GLY A 141 8.85 2.26 -17.44
CA GLY A 141 7.96 1.09 -17.40
C GLY A 141 7.17 0.97 -16.09
N LEU A 142 7.78 1.32 -14.95
CA LEU A 142 7.10 1.46 -13.66
C LEU A 142 6.07 2.60 -13.65
N ARG A 143 6.35 3.72 -14.33
CA ARG A 143 5.43 4.87 -14.45
C ARG A 143 4.29 4.65 -15.44
N LEU A 144 4.51 3.84 -16.47
CA LEU A 144 3.52 3.48 -17.49
C LEU A 144 2.44 2.53 -16.96
N LYS A 145 2.66 1.85 -15.83
CA LYS A 145 1.67 0.99 -15.17
C LYS A 145 0.42 1.80 -14.80
N GLY A 146 -0.61 1.76 -15.67
CA GLY A 146 -2.06 1.99 -15.53
C GLY A 146 -2.62 3.19 -14.73
N ASN A 147 -2.00 3.59 -13.62
CA ASN A 147 -2.45 4.64 -12.70
C ASN A 147 -1.38 5.71 -12.41
N ALA A 148 -0.09 5.43 -12.60
CA ALA A 148 0.96 6.41 -12.31
C ALA A 148 0.97 7.57 -13.32
N LEU A 149 0.65 7.31 -14.60
CA LEU A 149 0.45 8.38 -15.60
C LEU A 149 -0.68 9.34 -15.20
N ARG A 150 -1.78 8.84 -14.60
CA ARG A 150 -2.89 9.69 -14.15
C ARG A 150 -2.51 10.56 -12.95
N ILE A 151 -1.77 10.01 -11.98
CA ILE A 151 -1.34 10.74 -10.79
C ILE A 151 -0.33 11.83 -11.15
N ASP A 152 0.63 11.55 -12.03
CA ASP A 152 1.61 12.56 -12.46
C ASP A 152 0.97 13.62 -13.37
N VAL A 153 0.00 13.26 -14.22
CA VAL A 153 -0.81 14.23 -14.97
C VAL A 153 -1.64 15.11 -14.01
N GLU A 154 -2.25 14.55 -12.97
CA GLU A 154 -2.95 15.36 -11.96
C GLU A 154 -2.01 16.28 -11.19
N ARG A 155 -0.81 15.82 -10.82
CA ARG A 155 0.21 16.63 -10.12
C ARG A 155 0.73 17.76 -11.00
N THR A 156 1.03 17.49 -12.27
CA THR A 156 1.47 18.52 -13.22
C THR A 156 0.34 19.52 -13.51
N TYR A 157 -0.89 19.04 -13.68
CA TYR A 157 -2.05 19.92 -13.86
C TYR A 157 -2.30 20.82 -12.65
N ALA A 158 -2.16 20.29 -11.42
CA ALA A 158 -2.27 21.06 -10.19
C ALA A 158 -1.14 22.10 -10.07
N ALA A 159 0.09 21.77 -10.46
CA ALA A 159 1.22 22.70 -10.46
C ALA A 159 1.04 23.84 -11.48
N ILE A 160 0.62 23.51 -12.70
CA ILE A 160 0.32 24.48 -13.76
C ILE A 160 -0.81 25.42 -13.32
N LYS A 161 -1.89 24.88 -12.75
CA LYS A 161 -3.02 25.65 -12.23
C LYS A 161 -2.60 26.60 -11.11
N ARG A 162 -1.69 26.16 -10.24
CA ARG A 162 -1.15 27.00 -9.16
C ARG A 162 -0.28 28.13 -9.70
N GLN A 163 0.53 27.89 -10.73
CA GLN A 163 1.32 28.93 -11.38
C GLN A 163 0.45 29.98 -12.09
N THR A 164 -0.58 29.54 -12.83
CA THR A 164 -1.50 30.46 -13.53
C THR A 164 -2.27 31.34 -12.56
N PHE A 165 -2.76 30.76 -11.45
CA PHE A 165 -3.42 31.53 -10.40
C PHE A 165 -2.51 32.62 -9.80
N MET A 166 -1.25 32.28 -9.51
CA MET A 166 -0.27 33.25 -8.96
C MET A 166 0.10 34.36 -9.97
N MET A 167 0.08 34.07 -11.27
CA MET A 167 0.31 35.08 -12.32
C MET A 167 -0.87 36.05 -12.48
N GLU A 168 -2.11 35.57 -12.36
CA GLU A 168 -3.30 36.43 -12.42
C GLU A 168 -3.39 37.34 -11.19
N GLU A 169 -3.10 36.80 -10.01
CA GLU A 169 -3.14 37.56 -8.75
C GLU A 169 -2.01 38.63 -8.71
N GLY A 170 -0.80 38.28 -9.15
CA GLY A 170 0.32 39.22 -9.27
C GLY A 170 0.11 40.32 -10.32
N ARG A 171 -0.65 40.05 -11.38
CA ARG A 171 -1.00 41.03 -12.42
C ARG A 171 -2.13 41.96 -12.00
N SER A 172 -2.96 41.56 -11.03
CA SER A 172 -4.00 42.43 -10.43
C SER A 172 -3.47 43.38 -9.35
N ALA A 173 -2.27 43.10 -8.81
CA ALA A 173 -1.65 43.87 -7.73
C ALA A 173 -0.74 45.02 -8.19
N HIS A 174 -0.44 45.13 -9.49
CA HIS A 174 0.29 46.26 -10.08
C HIS A 174 -0.60 47.04 -11.06
N PRO A 175 -1.13 48.21 -10.66
CA PRO A 175 -1.82 49.15 -11.55
C PRO A 175 -0.84 49.93 -12.45
#